data_AF-A0A973LU52-F1
#
_entry.id   AF-A0A973LU52-F1
#
_cell.length_a   1.000
_cell.length_b   1.000
_cell.length_c   1.000
_cell.angle_alpha   90.00
_cell.angle_beta   90.00
_cell.angle_gamma   90.00
#
_symmetry.space_group_name_H-M   'P 1'
#
loop_
_entity.id
_entity.type
_entity.pdbx_description
1 polymer ?
#
loop_
_entity_poly.entity_id
_entity_poly.type
_entity_poly.pdbx_seq_one_letter_code
_entity_poly.pdbx_strand_id
1 'polypeptide(L)' 'TLSGLPPTLIMTAEYDILRPEGEAYGQALRRDGVPAEVICWPGHVHGSHEMTAVLESAREWQSRVASFLSDVFNR' A
#
# COMPACT_ATOMS: atom_id res chain seq x y z
N THR A 1 16.95 10.90 -6.79
CA THR A 1 15.99 11.61 -5.93
C THR A 1 14.59 11.25 -6.41
N LEU A 2 13.69 10.96 -5.47
CA LEU A 2 12.26 10.68 -5.66
C LEU A 2 11.40 11.92 -5.37
N SER A 3 12.02 13.08 -5.13
CA SER A 3 11.31 14.33 -4.86
C SER A 3 10.34 14.69 -5.99
N GLY A 4 9.15 15.19 -5.64
CA GLY A 4 8.13 15.63 -6.60
C GLY A 4 7.19 14.53 -7.10
N LEU A 5 7.36 13.28 -6.64
CA LEU A 5 6.36 12.23 -6.84
C LEU A 5 5.08 12.51 -6.02
N PRO A 6 3.93 11.97 -6.45
CA PRO A 6 2.66 12.18 -5.75
C PRO A 6 2.62 11.48 -4.38
N PRO A 7 1.67 11.86 -3.50
CA PRO A 7 1.36 11.09 -2.31
C PRO A 7 1.15 9.61 -2.66
N THR A 8 1.77 8.72 -1.90
CA THR A 8 1.84 7.30 -2.25
C THR A 8 1.32 6.43 -1.11
N LEU A 9 0.48 5.44 -1.43
CA LEU A 9 0.10 4.35 -0.54
C LEU A 9 0.79 3.06 -1.02
N ILE A 10 1.57 2.44 -0.14
CA ILE A 10 2.22 1.14 -0.37
C ILE A 10 1.58 0.14 0.58
N MET A 11 1.04 -0.95 0.04
CA MET A 11 0.42 -2.02 0.80
C MET A 11 1.11 -3.33 0.45
N THR A 12 1.68 -4.00 1.45
CA THR A 12 2.38 -5.28 1.30
C THR A 12 1.60 -6.38 2.01
N ALA A 13 1.80 -7.63 1.57
CA ALA A 13 1.27 -8.80 2.23
C ALA A 13 2.30 -9.34 3.24
N GLU A 14 1.84 -9.81 4.41
CA GLU A 14 2.72 -10.31 5.49
C GLU A 14 3.65 -11.43 5.02
N TYR A 15 3.11 -12.35 4.22
CA TYR A 15 3.83 -13.52 3.70
C TYR A 15 4.18 -13.34 2.22
N ASP A 16 4.71 -12.18 1.85
CA ASP A 16 5.20 -11.88 0.52
C ASP A 16 6.72 -11.65 0.55
N ILE A 17 7.43 -12.27 -0.40
CA ILE A 17 8.88 -12.08 -0.59
C ILE A 17 9.21 -10.64 -0.98
N LEU A 18 8.25 -9.91 -1.57
CA LEU A 18 8.41 -8.52 -2.03
C LEU A 18 8.17 -7.48 -0.92
N ARG A 19 7.77 -7.92 0.28
CA ARG A 19 7.46 -7.01 1.40
C ARG A 19 8.65 -6.11 1.74
N PRO A 20 9.88 -6.62 1.92
CA PRO A 20 11.03 -5.77 2.29
C PRO A 20 11.31 -4.67 1.27
N GLU A 21 11.15 -4.95 -0.03
CA GLU A 21 11.35 -3.98 -1.10
C GLU A 21 10.27 -2.88 -1.08
N GLY A 22 9.01 -3.25 -0.81
CA GLY A 22 7.92 -2.28 -0.63
C GLY A 22 8.19 -1.33 0.54
N GLU A 23 8.64 -1.87 1.68
CA GLU A 23 9.00 -1.06 2.86
C GLU A 23 10.21 -0.15 2.57
N ALA A 24 11.24 -0.67 1.90
CA ALA A 24 12.42 0.10 1.51
C ALA A 24 12.06 1.24 0.56
N TYR A 25 11.15 1.01 -0.39
CA TYR A 25 10.67 2.06 -1.30
C TYR A 25 9.90 3.15 -0.55
N GLY A 26 9.04 2.78 0.39
CA GLY A 26 8.33 3.73 1.24
C GLY A 26 9.28 4.57 2.11
N GLN A 27 10.33 3.97 2.66
CA GLN A 27 11.38 4.70 3.38
C GLN A 27 12.13 5.68 2.46
N ALA A 28 12.44 5.26 1.23
CA ALA A 28 13.10 6.11 0.24
C ALA A 28 12.24 7.32 -0.15
N LEU A 29 10.93 7.13 -0.36
CA LEU A 29 9.97 8.20 -0.63
C LEU A 29 9.92 9.22 0.50
N ARG A 30 9.77 8.75 1.76
CA ARG A 30 9.72 9.63 2.93
C ARG A 30 11.01 10.43 3.11
N ARG A 31 12.16 9.81 2.89
CA ARG A 31 13.47 10.49 2.96
C ARG A 31 13.58 11.64 1.96
N ASP A 32 12.97 11.49 0.79
CA ASP A 32 13.00 12.50 -0.27
C ASP A 32 11.79 13.45 -0.20
N GLY A 33 11.07 13.47 0.93
CA GLY A 33 10.00 14.43 1.23
C GLY A 33 8.62 14.08 0.63
N VAL A 34 8.46 12.88 0.06
CA VAL A 34 7.18 12.44 -0.51
C VAL A 34 6.29 11.87 0.60
N PRO A 35 5.02 12.32 0.75
CA PRO A 35 4.08 11.72 1.68
C PRO A 35 3.82 10.26 1.28
N ALA A 36 4.30 9.31 2.09
CA ALA A 36 4.11 7.88 1.81
C ALA A 36 3.55 7.14 3.04
N GLU A 37 2.44 6.44 2.84
CA GLU A 37 1.89 5.47 3.80
C GLU A 37 2.34 4.06 3.41
N VAL A 38 2.76 3.27 4.40
CA VAL A 38 3.23 1.88 4.20
C VAL A 38 2.49 1.01 5.19
N ILE A 39 1.74 0.03 4.69
CA ILE A 39 0.94 -0.90 5.50
C ILE A 39 1.30 -2.33 5.12
N CYS A 40 1.66 -3.13 6.12
CA CYS A 40 1.76 -4.59 5.97
C CYS A 40 0.44 -5.22 6.42
N TRP A 41 -0.23 -5.95 5.53
CA TRP A 41 -1.51 -6.60 5.79
C TRP A 41 -1.32 -8.00 6.38
N PRO A 42 -1.79 -8.23 7.63
CA PRO A 42 -1.62 -9.51 8.31
C PRO A 42 -2.34 -10.66 7.60
N GLY A 43 -1.75 -11.85 7.60
CA GLY A 43 -2.35 -13.07 7.03
C GLY A 43 -2.39 -13.13 5.50
N HIS A 44 -2.06 -12.04 4.81
CA HIS A 44 -2.08 -11.99 3.35
C HIS A 44 -0.81 -12.62 2.75
N VAL A 45 -1.00 -13.23 1.58
CA VAL A 45 0.07 -13.67 0.64
C VAL A 45 -0.01 -12.83 -0.64
N HIS A 46 1.00 -12.96 -1.51
CA HIS A 46 1.01 -12.31 -2.81
C HIS A 46 -0.29 -12.58 -3.60
N GLY A 47 -0.89 -11.53 -4.18
CA GLY A 47 -2.14 -11.62 -4.96
C GLY A 47 -3.43 -11.82 -4.16
N SER A 48 -3.37 -12.15 -2.87
CA SER A 48 -4.58 -12.43 -2.07
C SER A 48 -5.55 -11.26 -1.93
N HIS A 49 -5.11 -10.02 -2.16
CA HIS A 49 -5.96 -8.82 -2.21
C HIS A 49 -7.00 -8.83 -3.35
N GLU A 50 -6.83 -9.69 -4.34
CA GLU A 50 -7.81 -9.89 -5.43
C GLU A 50 -8.91 -10.91 -5.07
N MET A 51 -8.71 -11.71 -4.03
CA MET A 51 -9.59 -12.81 -3.64
C MET A 51 -10.84 -12.34 -2.85
N THR A 52 -11.47 -11.25 -3.29
CA THR A 52 -12.56 -10.56 -2.58
C THR A 52 -13.85 -11.37 -2.43
N ALA A 53 -14.03 -12.39 -3.27
CA ALA A 53 -15.16 -13.32 -3.18
C ALA A 53 -15.08 -14.23 -1.94
N VAL A 54 -13.87 -14.48 -1.42
CA VAL A 54 -13.63 -15.46 -0.36
C VAL A 54 -12.95 -14.88 0.88
N LEU A 55 -12.17 -13.80 0.74
CA LEU A 55 -11.50 -13.13 1.85
C LEU A 55 -12.16 -11.78 2.14
N GLU A 56 -12.64 -11.60 3.37
CA GLU A 56 -13.13 -10.31 3.85
C GLU A 56 -12.01 -9.27 3.91
N SER A 57 -10.84 -9.66 4.41
CA SER A 57 -9.67 -8.78 4.47
C SER A 57 -9.20 -8.30 3.08
N ALA A 58 -9.47 -9.05 2.01
CA ALA A 58 -9.22 -8.58 0.65
C ALA A 58 -10.17 -7.45 0.22
N ARG A 59 -11.44 -7.48 0.69
CA ARG A 59 -12.37 -6.36 0.48
C ARG A 59 -11.92 -5.14 1.25
N GLU A 60 -11.52 -5.31 2.50
CA GLU A 60 -10.97 -4.22 3.33
C GLU A 60 -9.71 -3.60 2.70
N TRP A 61 -8.83 -4.44 2.14
CA TRP A 61 -7.68 -3.97 1.36
C TRP A 61 -8.13 -3.06 0.21
N GLN A 62 -9.08 -3.51 -0.63
CA GLN A 62 -9.55 -2.68 -1.74
C GLN A 62 -10.28 -1.41 -1.26
N SER A 63 -11.02 -1.48 -0.16
CA SER A 63 -11.63 -0.30 0.48
C SER A 63 -10.57 0.71 0.95
N ARG A 64 -9.45 0.26 1.51
CA ARG A 64 -8.33 1.14 1.89
C ARG A 64 -7.75 1.87 0.68
N VAL A 65 -7.58 1.18 -0.45
CA VAL A 65 -7.13 1.78 -1.72
C VAL A 65 -8.12 2.85 -2.19
N ALA A 66 -9.41 2.52 -2.25
CA ALA A 66 -10.45 3.46 -2.68
C ALA A 66 -10.53 4.71 -1.78
N SER A 67 -10.40 4.54 -0.46
CA SER A 67 -10.35 5.65 0.49
C SER A 67 -9.15 6.55 0.22
N PHE A 68 -7.95 5.97 0.04
CA PHE A 68 -6.74 6.76 -0.24
C PHE A 68 -6.89 7.61 -1.50
N LEU A 69 -7.38 7.01 -2.59
CA LEU A 69 -7.58 7.74 -3.84
C LEU A 69 -8.62 8.85 -3.65
N SER A 70 -9.72 8.57 -2.95
CA SER A 70 -10.73 9.59 -2.64
C SER A 70 -10.14 10.74 -1.82
N ASP A 71 -9.33 10.44 -0.80
CA ASP A 71 -8.67 11.44 0.04
C ASP A 71 -7.64 12.27 -0.71
N VAL A 72 -6.99 11.71 -1.74
CA VAL A 72 -5.99 12.43 -2.55
C VAL A 72 -6.67 13.30 -3.61
N PHE A 73 -7.73 12.82 -4.26
CA PHE A 73 -8.39 13.53 -5.36
C PHE A 73 -9.47 14.52 -4.91
N ASN A 74 -10.04 14.36 -3.72
CA ASN A 74 -11.03 15.30 -3.18
C ASN A 74 -10.40 16.40 -2.29
N ARG A 75 -9.08 16.58 -2.37
CA ARG A 75 -8.35 17.69 -1.72
C ARG A 75 -8.26 18.92 -2.61
#